data_AF-A0A137PGC1-F1
#
_entry.id   AF-A0A137PGC1-F1
#
_cell.length_a   1.000
_cell.length_b   1.000
_cell.length_c   1.000
_cell.angle_alpha   90.00
_cell.angle_beta   90.00
_cell.angle_gamma   90.00
#
_symmetry.space_group_name_H-M   'P 1'
#
loop_
_entity.id
_entity.type
_entity.pdbx_description
1 polymer ?
#
loop_
_entity_poly.entity_id
_entity_poly.type
_entity_poly.pdbx_seq_one_letter_code
_entity_poly.pdbx_strand_id
1 'polypeptide(L)'
;MLKNGGSLGPPKACLSPLYNPLSHTNYSDLPPILIQTGASEFLRDDSYIYSKRVFSANLDKKSQNPKLPAQTLQIYEGQPHVFMILPFSPFRGAGVKRTANFVKICLDEELQDAYQSKGVEHGAISVNDTEKMAKRGEFEAYVYKYGGDVDVIDPGYSTNSTTDFNSINI
;
A
#
# COMPACT_ATOMS: atom_id res chain seq x y z
N MET A 1 14.74 -8.17 36.48
CA MET A 1 14.06 -9.00 35.47
C MET A 1 12.59 -9.13 35.84
N LEU A 2 11.70 -8.47 35.11
CA LEU A 2 10.25 -8.63 35.29
C LEU A 2 9.88 -10.05 34.82
N LYS A 3 9.71 -10.97 35.77
CA LYS A 3 9.28 -12.36 35.52
C LYS A 3 7.79 -12.46 35.14
N ASN A 4 7.04 -11.38 35.31
CA ASN A 4 5.63 -11.28 34.99
C ASN A 4 5.52 -10.20 33.90
N GLY A 5 4.96 -10.57 32.75
CA GLY A 5 4.93 -9.75 31.53
C GLY A 5 4.53 -8.30 31.78
N GLY A 6 5.11 -7.38 30.98
CA GLY A 6 4.72 -5.98 31.00
C GLY A 6 3.24 -5.80 30.60
N SER A 7 2.78 -4.55 30.61
CA SER A 7 1.42 -4.12 30.23
C SER A 7 0.84 -4.77 28.95
N LEU A 8 1.71 -5.25 28.05
CA LEU A 8 1.36 -5.85 26.76
C LEU A 8 1.15 -7.38 26.79
N GLY A 9 1.16 -8.02 27.97
CA GLY A 9 0.88 -9.44 28.14
C GLY A 9 2.10 -10.35 28.25
N PRO A 10 1.90 -11.68 28.28
CA PRO A 10 3.00 -12.63 28.44
C PRO A 10 3.93 -12.59 27.20
N PRO A 11 5.27 -12.56 27.38
CA PRO A 11 6.22 -12.36 26.27
C PRO A 11 6.07 -13.29 25.06
N LYS A 12 5.52 -14.50 25.26
CA LYS A 12 5.27 -15.47 24.19
C LYS A 12 4.09 -15.09 23.29
N ALA A 13 3.09 -14.37 23.80
CA ALA A 13 1.94 -13.96 23.00
C ALA A 13 2.33 -12.93 21.93
N CYS A 14 3.28 -12.04 22.25
CA CYS A 14 3.80 -11.03 21.32
C CYS A 14 4.54 -11.61 20.11
N LEU A 15 4.86 -12.91 20.13
CA LEU A 15 5.53 -13.61 19.03
C LEU A 15 4.59 -14.50 18.22
N SER A 16 3.32 -14.63 18.61
CA SER A 16 2.37 -15.38 17.81
C SER A 16 2.07 -14.64 16.50
N PRO A 17 2.05 -15.32 15.33
CA PRO A 17 1.72 -14.72 14.04
C PRO A 17 0.37 -14.00 14.00
N LEU A 18 -0.55 -14.38 14.89
CA LEU A 18 -1.86 -13.74 15.03
C LEU A 18 -1.79 -12.33 15.63
N TYR A 19 -0.76 -12.05 16.43
CA TYR A 19 -0.55 -10.73 17.04
C TYR A 19 0.56 -9.94 16.33
N ASN A 20 1.58 -10.65 15.83
CA ASN A 20 2.70 -10.08 15.11
C ASN A 20 2.84 -10.78 13.75
N PRO A 21 2.24 -10.26 12.68
CA PRO A 21 2.35 -10.86 11.35
C PRO A 21 3.80 -10.96 10.85
N LEU A 22 4.74 -10.20 11.40
CA LEU A 22 6.18 -10.33 11.13
C LEU A 22 6.82 -11.56 11.79
N SER A 23 6.13 -12.32 12.64
CA SER A 23 6.62 -13.63 13.09
C SER A 23 6.11 -14.78 12.24
N HIS A 24 5.23 -14.50 11.26
CA HIS A 24 4.77 -15.51 10.33
C HIS A 24 5.89 -15.99 9.42
N THR A 25 5.89 -17.29 9.08
CA THR A 25 6.96 -17.92 8.29
C THR A 25 6.59 -18.10 6.83
N ASN A 26 5.30 -17.99 6.46
CA ASN A 26 4.84 -18.19 5.09
C ASN A 26 3.98 -17.00 4.60
N TYR A 27 4.49 -16.23 3.65
CA TYR A 27 3.75 -15.11 3.05
C TYR A 27 3.25 -15.44 1.62
N SER A 28 3.28 -16.72 1.24
CA SER A 28 2.76 -17.18 -0.05
C SER A 28 1.23 -17.18 -0.04
N ASP A 29 0.62 -16.97 -1.21
CA ASP A 29 -0.83 -17.17 -1.42
C ASP A 29 -1.72 -16.21 -0.63
N LEU A 30 -1.14 -15.10 -0.17
CA LEU A 30 -1.92 -13.99 0.37
C LEU A 30 -2.69 -13.31 -0.77
N PRO A 31 -3.89 -12.78 -0.50
CA PRO A 31 -4.59 -11.93 -1.47
C PRO A 31 -3.75 -10.68 -1.78
N PRO A 32 -4.02 -9.97 -2.89
CA PRO A 32 -3.35 -8.71 -3.18
C PRO A 32 -3.45 -7.74 -2.00
N ILE A 33 -2.30 -7.16 -1.60
CA ILE A 33 -2.20 -6.29 -0.42
C ILE A 33 -1.87 -4.86 -0.85
N LEU A 34 -2.56 -3.88 -0.30
CA LEU A 34 -2.15 -2.48 -0.30
C LEU A 34 -1.70 -2.07 1.11
N ILE A 35 -0.50 -1.52 1.23
CA ILE A 35 0.07 -1.00 2.47
C ILE A 35 0.32 0.50 2.28
N GLN A 36 -0.29 1.32 3.13
CA GLN A 36 -0.09 2.77 3.17
C GLN A 36 0.49 3.16 4.53
N THR A 37 1.64 3.82 4.53
CA THR A 37 2.36 4.23 5.74
C THR A 37 2.89 5.65 5.60
N GLY A 38 2.97 6.38 6.70
CA GLY A 38 3.67 7.65 6.76
C GLY A 38 5.18 7.48 6.87
N ALA A 39 5.97 8.37 6.28
CA ALA A 39 7.42 8.35 6.43
C ALA A 39 7.88 8.72 7.86
N SER A 40 7.04 9.46 8.60
CA SER A 40 7.35 10.00 9.93
C SER A 40 6.69 9.22 11.07
N GLU A 41 6.39 7.93 10.88
CA GLU A 41 5.79 7.08 11.91
C GLU A 41 6.72 5.96 12.39
N PHE A 42 6.52 5.50 13.62
CA PHE A 42 7.33 4.43 14.22
C PHE A 42 7.15 3.07 13.51
N LEU A 43 5.96 2.82 12.95
CA LEU A 43 5.60 1.55 12.28
C LEU A 43 5.96 1.50 10.78
N ARG A 44 6.70 2.50 10.28
CA ARG A 44 7.12 2.56 8.88
C ARG A 44 7.96 1.34 8.49
N ASP A 45 8.93 1.00 9.35
CA ASP A 45 9.87 -0.09 9.07
C ASP A 45 9.16 -1.44 9.11
N ASP A 46 8.18 -1.62 10.00
CA ASP A 46 7.33 -2.82 10.04
C ASP A 46 6.55 -2.97 8.72
N SER A 47 5.98 -1.87 8.21
CA SER A 47 5.28 -1.84 6.91
C SER A 47 6.20 -2.24 5.76
N TYR A 48 7.43 -1.70 5.74
CA TYR A 48 8.45 -2.03 4.74
C TYR A 48 8.89 -3.51 4.83
N ILE A 49 9.20 -4.01 6.02
CA ILE A 49 9.64 -5.40 6.23
C ILE A 49 8.52 -6.37 5.85
N TYR A 50 7.28 -6.11 6.26
CA TYR A 50 6.13 -6.95 5.91
C TYR A 50 5.95 -7.00 4.39
N SER A 51 5.92 -5.83 3.74
CA SER A 51 5.82 -5.69 2.28
C SER A 51 6.92 -6.47 1.55
N LYS A 52 8.18 -6.33 1.99
CA LYS A 52 9.32 -7.04 1.41
C LYS A 52 9.18 -8.56 1.53
N ARG A 53 8.70 -9.07 2.67
CA ARG A 53 8.49 -10.51 2.86
C ARG A 53 7.37 -11.06 2.00
N VAL A 54 6.27 -10.33 1.86
CA VAL A 54 5.17 -10.69 0.93
C VAL A 54 5.68 -10.70 -0.50
N PHE A 55 6.42 -9.68 -0.92
CA PHE A 55 7.02 -9.64 -2.25
C PHE A 55 7.95 -10.83 -2.49
N SER A 56 8.91 -11.08 -1.59
CA SER A 56 9.87 -12.17 -1.73
C SER A 56 9.21 -13.55 -1.77
N ALA A 57 8.16 -13.79 -0.99
CA ALA A 57 7.46 -15.07 -0.98
C ALA A 57 6.66 -15.34 -2.27
N ASN A 58 6.42 -14.32 -3.10
CA ASN A 58 5.65 -14.42 -4.34
C ASN A 58 6.49 -14.12 -5.59
N LEU A 59 7.81 -13.91 -5.46
CA LEU A 59 8.74 -13.67 -6.58
C LEU A 59 8.77 -14.81 -7.59
N ASP A 60 8.73 -16.05 -7.10
CA ASP A 60 8.84 -17.26 -7.93
C ASP A 60 7.51 -17.67 -8.56
N LYS A 61 6.39 -17.07 -8.13
CA LYS A 61 5.04 -17.34 -8.69
C LYS A 61 4.76 -16.63 -10.01
N LYS A 62 5.79 -16.09 -10.67
CA LYS A 62 5.70 -15.56 -12.04
C LYS A 62 5.07 -16.53 -13.04
N SER A 63 5.02 -17.83 -12.73
CA SER A 63 4.35 -18.83 -13.58
C SER A 63 2.81 -18.77 -13.58
N GLN A 64 2.16 -17.98 -12.71
CA GLN A 64 0.70 -17.89 -12.65
C GLN A 64 0.09 -16.62 -13.28
N ASN A 65 0.89 -15.74 -13.91
CA ASN A 65 0.42 -14.50 -14.55
C ASN A 65 -0.67 -13.76 -13.73
N PRO A 66 -0.43 -13.44 -12.44
CA PRO A 66 -1.46 -12.81 -11.63
C PRO A 66 -1.86 -11.46 -12.23
N LYS A 67 -3.16 -11.21 -12.36
CA LYS A 67 -3.69 -9.95 -12.91
C LYS A 67 -3.31 -8.73 -12.05
N LEU A 68 -3.03 -8.96 -10.76
CA LEU A 68 -2.64 -7.95 -9.78
C LEU A 68 -1.31 -8.30 -9.10
N PRO A 69 -0.52 -7.31 -8.67
CA PRO A 69 0.65 -7.55 -7.85
C PRO A 69 0.26 -8.13 -6.49
N ALA A 70 1.06 -9.04 -5.96
CA ALA A 70 0.84 -9.62 -4.63
C ALA A 70 0.84 -8.53 -3.53
N GLN A 71 1.59 -7.45 -3.72
CA GLN A 71 1.65 -6.35 -2.78
C GLN A 71 1.91 -5.00 -3.47
N THR A 72 1.41 -3.92 -2.89
CA THR A 72 1.72 -2.52 -3.19
C THR A 72 2.04 -1.78 -1.90
N LEU A 73 3.21 -1.13 -1.83
CA LEU A 73 3.61 -0.29 -0.69
C LEU A 73 3.67 1.18 -1.09
N GLN A 74 2.96 2.02 -0.33
CA GLN A 74 2.91 3.48 -0.49
C GLN A 74 3.42 4.16 0.80
N ILE A 75 4.53 4.87 0.68
CA ILE A 75 5.12 5.66 1.78
C ILE A 75 4.84 7.14 1.51
N TYR A 76 4.19 7.80 2.47
CA TYR A 76 3.78 9.19 2.35
C TYR A 76 4.74 10.10 3.12
N GLU A 77 5.51 10.92 2.40
CA GLU A 77 6.54 11.77 2.98
C GLU A 77 5.96 12.78 3.97
N GLY A 78 6.63 12.95 5.11
CA GLY A 78 6.21 13.87 6.17
C GLY A 78 4.89 13.50 6.87
N GLN A 79 4.27 12.36 6.54
CA GLN A 79 3.00 11.97 7.16
C GLN A 79 3.21 11.15 8.44
N PRO A 80 2.40 11.39 9.49
CA PRO A 80 2.43 10.60 10.72
C PRO A 80 1.59 9.33 10.63
N HIS A 81 1.52 8.59 11.73
CA HIS A 81 0.66 7.42 11.90
C HIS A 81 -0.81 7.73 11.58
N VAL A 82 -1.42 6.92 10.72
CA VAL A 82 -2.84 7.02 10.30
C VAL A 82 -3.21 8.43 9.78
N PHE A 83 -2.36 9.05 8.97
CA PHE A 83 -2.61 10.40 8.42
C PHE A 83 -3.97 10.54 7.70
N MET A 84 -4.55 9.44 7.20
CA MET A 84 -5.85 9.42 6.52
C MET A 84 -7.04 9.86 7.39
N ILE A 85 -6.95 9.76 8.73
CA ILE A 85 -8.02 10.25 9.61
C ILE A 85 -7.76 11.69 10.10
N LEU A 86 -6.55 12.22 9.86
CA LEU A 86 -6.18 13.55 10.31
C LEU A 86 -6.75 14.61 9.37
N PRO A 87 -7.59 15.54 9.87
CA PRO A 87 -8.28 16.49 9.00
C PRO A 87 -7.34 17.46 8.29
N PHE A 88 -6.16 17.70 8.84
CA PHE A 88 -5.14 18.59 8.29
C PHE A 88 -4.09 17.87 7.43
N SER A 89 -4.17 16.55 7.26
CA SER A 89 -3.25 15.86 6.35
C SER A 89 -3.60 16.21 4.90
N PRO A 90 -2.65 16.72 4.12
CA PRO A 90 -2.89 17.00 2.70
C PRO A 90 -3.08 15.72 1.88
N PHE A 91 -2.66 14.57 2.40
CA PHE A 91 -2.78 13.28 1.72
C PHE A 91 -4.01 12.48 2.15
N ARG A 92 -4.84 13.00 3.05
CA ARG A 92 -6.05 12.32 3.53
C ARG A 92 -6.93 11.85 2.38
N GLY A 93 -7.33 12.77 1.50
CA GLY A 93 -8.21 12.45 0.36
C GLY A 93 -7.54 11.47 -0.61
N ALA A 94 -6.26 11.67 -0.92
CA ALA A 94 -5.51 10.80 -1.81
C ALA A 94 -5.34 9.38 -1.26
N GLY A 95 -5.03 9.24 0.04
CA GLY A 95 -4.90 7.94 0.72
C GLY A 95 -6.20 7.14 0.65
N VAL A 96 -7.31 7.75 1.05
CA VAL A 96 -8.65 7.12 1.02
C VAL A 96 -9.07 6.77 -0.41
N LYS A 97 -8.91 7.69 -1.37
CA LYS A 97 -9.27 7.46 -2.78
C LYS A 97 -8.49 6.29 -3.38
N ARG A 98 -7.17 6.21 -3.10
CA ARG A 98 -6.33 5.09 -3.56
C ARG A 98 -6.75 3.75 -2.96
N THR A 99 -7.11 3.73 -1.67
CA THR A 99 -7.63 2.52 -1.02
C THR A 99 -8.96 2.08 -1.64
N ALA A 100 -9.89 3.01 -1.87
CA ALA A 100 -11.16 2.70 -2.55
C ALA A 100 -10.93 2.16 -3.96
N ASN A 101 -10.04 2.78 -4.74
CA ASN A 101 -9.69 2.32 -6.07
C ASN A 101 -9.04 0.93 -6.06
N PHE A 102 -8.14 0.67 -5.11
CA PHE A 102 -7.51 -0.64 -4.96
C PHE A 102 -8.54 -1.73 -4.67
N VAL A 103 -9.49 -1.47 -3.76
CA VAL A 103 -10.61 -2.41 -3.47
C VAL A 103 -11.45 -2.63 -4.72
N LYS A 104 -11.80 -1.57 -5.45
CA LYS A 104 -12.58 -1.67 -6.70
C LYS A 104 -11.86 -2.57 -7.71
N ILE A 105 -10.56 -2.36 -7.93
CA ILE A 105 -9.73 -3.17 -8.83
C ILE A 105 -9.70 -4.64 -8.36
N CYS A 106 -9.57 -4.89 -7.04
CA CYS A 106 -9.55 -6.26 -6.52
C CYS A 106 -10.88 -7.02 -6.74
N LEU A 107 -12.00 -6.32 -6.92
CA LEU A 107 -13.32 -6.92 -7.03
C LEU A 107 -13.88 -6.95 -8.46
N ASP A 108 -13.21 -6.31 -9.41
CA ASP A 108 -13.70 -6.11 -10.78
C ASP A 108 -12.69 -6.69 -11.79
N GLU A 109 -13.04 -7.81 -12.42
CA GLU A 109 -12.15 -8.52 -13.35
C GLU A 109 -11.75 -7.67 -14.56
N GLU A 110 -12.65 -6.83 -15.08
CA GLU A 110 -12.34 -5.94 -16.20
C GLU A 110 -11.27 -4.92 -15.80
N LEU A 111 -11.36 -4.40 -14.57
CA LEU A 111 -10.35 -3.50 -14.02
C LEU A 111 -9.03 -4.19 -13.72
N GLN A 112 -9.04 -5.48 -13.35
CA GLN A 112 -7.82 -6.27 -13.20
C GLN A 112 -7.12 -6.46 -14.55
N ASP A 113 -7.88 -6.78 -15.61
CA ASP A 113 -7.36 -6.92 -16.96
C ASP A 113 -6.83 -5.58 -17.51
N ALA A 114 -7.54 -4.49 -17.23
CA ALA A 114 -7.09 -3.13 -17.54
C ALA A 114 -5.81 -2.75 -16.78
N TYR A 115 -5.66 -3.20 -15.53
CA TYR A 115 -4.45 -2.98 -14.73
C TYR A 115 -3.25 -3.74 -15.31
N GLN A 116 -3.45 -5.01 -15.68
CA GLN A 116 -2.42 -5.87 -16.27
C GLN A 116 -1.98 -5.37 -17.66
N SER A 117 -2.93 -4.98 -18.52
CA SER A 117 -2.66 -4.54 -19.90
C SER A 117 -1.91 -3.22 -19.99
N LYS A 118 -1.98 -2.37 -18.96
CA LYS A 118 -1.21 -1.11 -18.89
C LYS A 118 0.29 -1.34 -18.69
N GLY A 119 0.77 -2.58 -18.64
CA GLY A 119 2.19 -2.88 -18.51
C GLY A 119 2.77 -2.32 -17.22
N VAL A 120 1.93 -2.21 -16.20
CA VAL A 120 2.32 -1.88 -14.84
C VAL A 120 3.14 -3.06 -14.34
N GLU A 121 4.44 -3.06 -14.66
CA GLU A 121 5.40 -3.95 -14.03
C GLU A 121 5.16 -3.86 -12.52
N HIS A 122 4.90 -5.03 -11.92
CA HIS A 122 4.55 -5.25 -10.52
C HIS A 122 4.72 -4.03 -9.60
N GLY A 123 3.63 -3.27 -9.39
CA GLY A 123 3.54 -2.23 -8.35
C GLY A 123 3.35 -0.78 -8.84
N ALA A 124 3.46 -0.48 -10.14
CA ALA A 124 3.49 0.91 -10.62
C ALA A 124 2.12 1.58 -10.88
N ILE A 125 1.60 2.34 -9.92
CA ILE A 125 0.73 3.48 -10.29
C ILE A 125 1.65 4.66 -10.59
N SER A 126 1.78 5.00 -11.88
CA SER A 126 2.46 6.22 -12.32
C SER A 126 1.73 7.42 -11.73
N VAL A 127 2.40 8.13 -10.83
CA VAL A 127 1.99 9.42 -10.30
C VAL A 127 3.15 10.36 -10.53
N ASN A 128 2.88 11.49 -11.17
CA ASN A 128 3.85 12.41 -11.79
C ASN A 128 4.89 13.06 -10.86
N ASP A 129 5.06 12.61 -9.61
CA ASP A 129 6.13 13.06 -8.69
C ASP A 129 6.68 11.94 -7.78
N THR A 130 6.80 10.71 -8.31
CA THR A 130 7.42 9.60 -7.57
C THR A 130 8.92 9.50 -7.88
N GLU A 131 9.77 9.79 -6.90
CA GLU A 131 11.15 9.29 -6.91
C GLU A 131 11.12 7.77 -6.72
N LYS A 132 11.54 7.03 -7.75
CA LYS A 132 11.67 5.57 -7.68
C LYS A 132 12.87 5.22 -6.80
N MET A 133 12.62 4.60 -5.65
CA MET A 133 13.70 3.95 -4.89
C MET A 133 13.86 2.50 -5.36
N ALA A 134 15.06 2.20 -5.88
CA ALA A 134 15.60 0.92 -6.36
C ALA A 134 15.30 0.52 -7.83
N LYS A 135 16.36 0.54 -8.65
CA LYS A 135 16.43 -0.09 -9.99
C LYS A 135 17.58 -1.09 -9.99
N ARG A 136 17.25 -2.39 -9.95
CA ARG A 136 17.90 -3.52 -10.65
C ARG A 136 17.36 -4.85 -10.11
N GLY A 137 16.21 -5.31 -10.62
CA GLY A 137 15.66 -6.64 -10.26
C GLY A 137 15.16 -6.79 -8.82
N GLU A 138 14.94 -5.67 -8.13
CA GLU A 138 14.74 -5.56 -6.68
C GLU A 138 13.44 -4.78 -6.38
N PHE A 139 12.65 -5.29 -5.43
CA PHE A 139 11.48 -4.69 -4.76
C PHE A 139 11.27 -3.17 -4.99
N GLU A 140 10.12 -2.80 -5.57
CA GLU A 140 9.75 -1.40 -5.79
C GLU A 140 8.85 -0.88 -4.66
N ALA A 141 9.26 0.23 -4.03
CA ALA A 141 8.44 0.99 -3.08
C ALA A 141 8.27 2.43 -3.57
N TYR A 142 7.07 2.98 -3.37
CA TYR A 142 6.71 4.31 -3.87
C TYR A 142 6.73 5.32 -2.74
N VAL A 143 7.49 6.40 -2.93
CA VAL A 143 7.55 7.54 -2.00
C VAL A 143 6.79 8.70 -2.61
N TYR A 144 5.76 9.19 -1.92
CA TYR A 144 4.95 10.34 -2.33
C TYR A 144 5.41 11.58 -1.56
N LYS A 145 5.97 12.56 -2.30
CA LYS A 145 6.38 13.84 -1.74
C LYS A 145 5.24 14.86 -1.76
N TYR A 146 5.26 15.80 -0.82
CA TYR A 146 4.31 16.91 -0.76
C TYR A 146 4.64 17.95 -1.83
N GLY A 147 3.65 18.32 -2.66
CA GLY A 147 3.78 19.38 -3.67
C GLY A 147 3.67 18.93 -5.14
N GLY A 148 3.37 17.66 -5.40
CA GLY A 148 3.18 17.13 -6.74
C GLY A 148 1.72 16.92 -7.12
N ASP A 149 1.31 17.37 -8.31
CA ASP A 149 -0.02 17.09 -8.84
C ASP A 149 -0.15 15.59 -9.12
N VAL A 150 -1.10 14.96 -8.43
CA VAL A 150 -1.34 13.53 -8.55
C VAL A 150 -2.35 13.31 -9.67
N ASP A 151 -1.85 13.04 -10.88
CA ASP A 151 -2.67 12.41 -11.92
C ASP A 151 -3.05 11.01 -11.47
N VAL A 152 -4.29 10.85 -11.00
CA VAL A 152 -4.89 9.54 -10.82
C VAL A 152 -5.22 9.02 -12.21
N ILE A 153 -4.45 8.04 -12.70
CA ILE A 153 -4.88 7.27 -13.86
C ILE A 153 -6.11 6.45 -13.44
N ASP A 154 -7.28 7.05 -13.57
CA ASP A 154 -8.58 6.37 -13.51
C ASP A 154 -8.70 5.52 -14.77
N PRO A 155 -8.80 4.18 -14.70
CA PRO A 155 -8.95 3.35 -15.88
C PRO A 155 -10.26 3.57 -16.64
N GLY A 156 -11.21 4.38 -16.14
CA GLY A 156 -12.52 4.53 -16.76
C GLY A 156 -13.14 5.93 -16.76
N TYR A 157 -12.50 6.97 -16.22
CA TYR A 157 -13.04 8.34 -16.28
C TYR A 157 -12.02 9.32 -16.86
N SER A 158 -12.32 9.77 -18.07
CA SER A 158 -11.75 10.98 -18.69
C SER A 158 -11.83 12.14 -17.70
N THR A 159 -10.70 12.79 -17.43
CA THR A 159 -10.51 13.86 -16.45
C THR A 159 -11.06 15.23 -16.90
N ASN A 160 -12.04 15.26 -17.81
CA ASN A 160 -12.68 16.51 -18.24
C ASN A 160 -13.86 16.97 -17.35
N SER A 161 -14.07 16.37 -16.17
CA SER A 161 -14.98 16.94 -15.17
C SER A 161 -14.27 17.16 -13.83
N THR A 162 -13.94 18.42 -13.57
CA THR A 162 -13.73 18.97 -12.23
C THR A 162 -14.98 18.66 -11.42
N THR A 163 -14.98 17.54 -10.70
CA THR A 163 -16.10 17.17 -9.83
C THR A 163 -15.86 17.84 -8.49
N ASP A 164 -16.61 18.90 -8.24
CA ASP A 164 -16.62 19.69 -7.02
C ASP A 164 -17.10 18.83 -5.84
N PHE A 165 -16.17 18.50 -4.94
CA PHE A 165 -16.42 17.71 -3.73
C PHE A 165 -17.24 18.45 -2.67
N ASN A 166 -17.65 19.70 -2.90
CA ASN A 166 -18.60 20.41 -2.04
C ASN A 166 -20.07 20.01 -2.25
N SER A 167 -20.37 19.07 -3.15
CA SER A 167 -21.74 18.66 -3.47
C SER A 167 -22.25 17.43 -2.69
N ILE A 168 -21.45 16.85 -1.80
CA ILE A 168 -21.88 15.77 -0.92
C ILE A 168 -22.33 16.38 0.41
N ASN A 169 -23.61 16.74 0.51
CA ASN A 169 -24.26 16.96 1.80
C ASN A 169 -24.48 15.59 2.47
N ILE A 170 -23.88 15.42 3.65
CA ILE A 170 -24.31 14.41 4.65
C ILE A 170 -25.50 14.99 5.41
#